data_AF-A0A2H6N541-F1
#
_entry.id   AF-A0A2H6N541-F1
#
_cell.length_a   1.000
_cell.length_b   1.000
_cell.length_c   1.000
_cell.angle_alpha   90.00
_cell.angle_beta   90.00
_cell.angle_gamma   90.00
#
_symmetry.space_group_name_H-M   'P 1'
#
loop_
_entity.id
_entity.type
_entity.pdbx_description
1 polymer ?
#
loop_
_entity_poly.entity_id
_entity_poly.type
_entity_poly.pdbx_seq_one_letter_code
_entity_poly.pdbx_strand_id
1 'polypeptide(L)'
;LIAVFWTDLPEKIDAVYEAPQEEKSVFFSGNEYWVYTASTLERGYPKRLSSLGLPPDVQRVNAAFNWSKNKKTYIFAGDKFWRYNEVKKKMDPGFPKLIADAWNGVPDNLDAALEVSGSGHSYFFKDWYYLKLEDQSLKIVKVGNVKSDWLGC
;
A
#
# COMPACT_ATOMS: atom_id res chain seq x y z
N LEU A 1 -14.82 8.48 13.88
CA LEU A 1 -14.67 8.80 12.45
C LEU A 1 -13.19 8.98 12.13
N ILE A 2 -12.73 8.63 10.92
CA ILE A 2 -11.34 8.87 10.46
C ILE A 2 -10.96 10.36 10.59
N ALA A 3 -11.94 11.24 10.33
CA ALA A 3 -11.81 12.69 10.46
C ALA A 3 -11.42 13.20 11.87
N VAL A 4 -11.46 12.35 12.91
CA VAL A 4 -10.95 12.72 14.25
C VAL A 4 -9.43 12.91 14.24
N PHE A 5 -8.72 12.15 13.40
CA PHE A 5 -7.26 12.17 13.33
C PHE A 5 -6.72 12.79 12.05
N TRP A 6 -7.48 12.68 10.95
CA TRP A 6 -7.08 13.16 9.62
C TRP A 6 -8.23 13.94 8.98
N THR A 7 -8.32 15.23 9.31
CA THR A 7 -9.47 16.09 8.98
C THR A 7 -9.61 16.41 7.50
N ASP A 8 -8.52 16.37 6.75
CA ASP A 8 -8.49 16.76 5.32
C ASP A 8 -8.60 15.57 4.37
N LEU A 9 -8.76 14.35 4.90
CA LEU A 9 -9.00 13.17 4.08
C LEU A 9 -10.43 13.17 3.55
N PRO A 10 -10.63 12.69 2.31
CA PRO A 10 -11.97 12.43 1.78
C PRO A 10 -12.65 11.32 2.58
N GLU A 11 -13.98 11.22 2.45
CA GLU A 11 -14.80 10.21 3.15
C GLU A 11 -14.35 8.77 2.86
N LYS A 12 -13.78 8.54 1.69
CA LYS A 12 -13.24 7.26 1.25
C LYS A 12 -11.79 7.39 0.83
N ILE A 13 -10.96 6.51 1.38
CA ILE A 13 -9.59 6.26 0.91
C ILE A 13 -9.53 4.96 0.12
N ASP A 14 -8.51 4.84 -0.71
CA ASP A 14 -8.29 3.70 -1.58
C ASP A 14 -7.12 2.84 -1.14
N ALA A 15 -6.08 3.45 -0.56
CA ALA A 15 -4.97 2.73 0.05
C ALA A 15 -4.32 3.60 1.13
N VAL A 16 -3.62 2.95 2.06
CA VAL A 16 -2.83 3.61 3.09
C VAL A 16 -1.59 2.77 3.39
N TYR A 17 -0.47 3.43 3.65
CA TYR A 17 0.70 2.80 4.24
C TYR A 17 1.45 3.75 5.16
N GLU A 18 2.29 3.20 6.02
CA GLU A 18 3.25 3.96 6.81
C GLU A 18 4.63 3.90 6.16
N ALA A 19 5.29 5.06 6.02
CA ALA A 19 6.68 5.20 5.61
C ALA A 19 7.57 5.20 6.87
N PRO A 20 8.13 4.05 7.30
CA PRO A 20 8.65 3.92 8.67
C PRO A 20 9.91 4.74 8.93
N GLN A 21 10.62 5.14 7.87
CA GLN A 21 11.84 5.95 8.00
C GLN A 21 11.56 7.40 8.40
N GLU A 22 10.36 7.90 8.11
CA GLU A 22 9.95 9.27 8.42
C GLU A 22 8.75 9.32 9.37
N GLU A 23 8.25 8.17 9.83
CA GLU A 23 7.04 8.05 10.66
C GLU A 23 5.83 8.79 10.05
N LYS A 24 5.72 8.70 8.72
CA LYS A 24 4.67 9.36 7.95
C LYS A 24 3.59 8.37 7.52
N SER A 25 2.34 8.77 7.72
CA SER A 25 1.19 8.06 7.15
C SER A 25 0.87 8.64 5.77
N VAL A 26 0.81 7.78 4.76
CA VAL A 26 0.52 8.17 3.38
C VAL A 26 -0.80 7.56 2.94
N PHE A 27 -1.75 8.41 2.57
CA PHE A 27 -3.10 8.01 2.16
C PHE A 27 -3.29 8.30 0.69
N PHE A 28 -3.96 7.39 -0.01
CA PHE A 28 -4.33 7.53 -1.42
C PHE A 28 -5.85 7.62 -1.54
N SER A 29 -6.35 8.52 -2.38
CA SER A 29 -7.76 8.56 -2.77
C SER A 29 -7.90 9.18 -4.16
N GLY A 30 -8.55 8.47 -5.07
CA GLY A 30 -8.61 8.85 -6.48
C GLY A 30 -7.21 9.04 -7.06
N ASN A 31 -7.02 10.16 -7.75
CA ASN A 31 -5.74 10.51 -8.38
C ASN A 31 -4.85 11.41 -7.50
N GLU A 32 -5.11 11.43 -6.18
CA GLU A 32 -4.38 12.22 -5.20
C GLU A 32 -3.86 11.38 -4.03
N TYR A 33 -2.89 11.94 -3.33
CA TYR A 33 -2.36 11.38 -2.10
C TYR A 33 -2.06 12.47 -1.07
N TRP A 34 -2.19 12.11 0.21
CA TRP A 34 -1.93 12.93 1.38
C TRP A 34 -0.80 12.32 2.17
N VAL A 35 0.00 13.17 2.82
CA VAL A 35 1.07 12.73 3.72
C VAL A 35 0.88 13.44 5.05
N TYR A 36 0.83 12.66 6.11
CA TYR A 36 0.65 13.14 7.47
C TYR A 36 1.84 12.77 8.34
N THR A 37 2.23 13.70 9.19
CA THR A 37 3.12 13.45 10.34
C THR A 37 2.23 13.45 11.58
N ALA A 38 2.06 12.28 12.22
CA ALA A 38 1.00 12.05 13.20
C ALA A 38 -0.40 12.45 12.66
N SER A 39 -1.02 13.50 13.21
CA SER A 39 -2.31 14.06 12.78
C SER A 39 -2.19 15.33 11.94
N THR A 40 -0.97 15.78 11.64
CA THR A 40 -0.73 17.04 10.91
C THR A 40 -0.49 16.78 9.44
N LEU A 41 -1.30 17.39 8.57
CA LEU A 41 -1.10 17.32 7.12
C LEU A 41 0.18 18.06 6.73
N GLU A 42 1.05 17.39 5.97
CA GLU A 42 2.28 17.98 5.47
C GLU A 42 1.98 19.12 4.47
N ARG A 43 2.79 20.17 4.49
CA ARG A 43 2.58 21.33 3.62
C ARG A 43 2.62 20.95 2.14
N GLY A 44 1.62 21.42 1.39
CA GLY A 44 1.52 21.22 -0.05
C GLY A 44 0.91 19.88 -0.47
N TYR A 45 0.26 19.19 0.46
CA TYR A 45 -0.64 18.07 0.18
C TYR A 45 -2.12 18.51 0.23
N PRO A 46 -3.02 17.82 -0.48
CA PRO A 46 -2.77 16.67 -1.36
C PRO A 46 -1.94 17.00 -2.61
N LYS A 47 -1.33 15.98 -3.18
CA LYS A 47 -0.64 16.04 -4.47
C LYS A 47 -1.20 14.98 -5.40
N ARG A 48 -1.05 15.18 -6.70
CA ARG A 48 -1.41 14.18 -7.71
C ARG A 48 -0.49 12.98 -7.64
N LEU A 49 -1.00 11.79 -7.98
CA LEU A 49 -0.20 10.56 -8.10
C LEU A 49 1.01 10.73 -9.04
N SER A 50 0.88 11.56 -10.08
CA SER A 50 1.99 11.89 -10.98
C SER A 50 3.18 12.54 -10.28
N SER A 51 2.96 13.31 -9.20
CA SER A 51 4.03 13.88 -8.39
C SER A 51 4.81 12.82 -7.60
N LEU A 52 4.23 11.64 -7.39
CA LEU A 52 4.91 10.47 -6.82
C LEU A 52 5.70 9.67 -7.87
N GLY A 53 5.54 10.02 -9.16
CA GLY A 53 6.14 9.32 -10.29
C GLY A 53 5.26 8.22 -10.90
N LEU A 54 3.97 8.16 -10.55
CA LEU A 54 3.03 7.29 -11.25
C LEU A 54 2.66 7.87 -12.62
N PRO A 55 2.45 7.02 -13.64
CA PRO A 55 1.96 7.47 -14.94
C PRO A 55 0.58 8.17 -14.87
N PRO A 56 0.29 9.17 -15.74
CA PRO A 56 -0.98 9.91 -15.71
C PRO A 56 -2.24 9.08 -15.96
N ASP A 57 -2.12 7.89 -16.57
CA ASP A 57 -3.22 6.95 -16.79
C ASP A 57 -3.60 6.18 -15.51
N VAL A 58 -2.74 6.15 -14.49
CA VAL A 58 -3.07 5.61 -13.17
C VAL A 58 -3.92 6.62 -12.41
N GLN A 59 -5.24 6.37 -12.39
CA GLN A 59 -6.21 7.24 -11.74
C GLN A 59 -6.57 6.83 -10.31
N ARG A 60 -6.10 5.66 -9.85
CA ARG A 60 -6.41 5.10 -8.53
C ARG A 60 -5.37 4.08 -8.10
N VAL A 61 -5.05 4.06 -6.81
CA VAL A 61 -4.21 3.03 -6.17
C VAL A 61 -5.13 2.05 -5.44
N ASN A 62 -4.88 0.75 -5.59
CA ASN A 62 -5.66 -0.32 -4.97
C ASN A 62 -5.13 -0.72 -3.59
N ALA A 63 -3.81 -0.78 -3.45
CA ALA A 63 -3.16 -1.15 -2.20
C ALA A 63 -1.76 -0.54 -2.16
N ALA A 64 -1.24 -0.30 -0.95
CA ALA A 64 0.14 0.13 -0.77
C ALA A 64 0.66 -0.42 0.55
N PHE A 65 1.95 -0.79 0.60
CA PHE A 65 2.62 -1.12 1.87
C PHE A 65 4.13 -0.87 1.76
N ASN A 66 4.78 -0.59 2.89
CA ASN A 66 6.25 -0.59 2.97
C ASN A 66 6.74 -1.98 3.36
N TRP A 67 7.68 -2.52 2.58
CA TRP A 67 8.18 -3.87 2.83
C TRP A 67 9.48 -3.83 3.63
N SER A 68 9.42 -4.33 4.87
CA SER A 68 10.52 -4.28 5.83
C SER A 68 11.80 -4.99 5.32
N LYS A 69 11.66 -5.98 4.43
CA LYS A 69 12.76 -6.75 3.80
C LYS A 69 13.75 -5.87 3.02
N ASN A 70 13.27 -4.84 2.32
CA ASN A 70 14.11 -3.98 1.47
C ASN A 70 13.84 -2.48 1.64
N LYS A 71 12.97 -2.11 2.57
CA LYS A 71 12.57 -0.73 2.90
C LYS A 71 12.02 0.03 1.67
N LYS A 72 11.44 -0.70 0.71
CA LYS A 72 10.75 -0.11 -0.44
C LYS A 72 9.26 -0.13 -0.22
N THR A 73 8.61 0.88 -0.74
CA THR A 73 7.15 0.96 -0.76
C THR A 73 6.66 0.34 -2.06
N TYR A 74 5.67 -0.54 -1.97
CA TYR A 74 5.02 -1.16 -3.11
C TYR A 74 3.63 -0.57 -3.25
N ILE A 75 3.31 -0.11 -4.47
CA ILE A 75 2.06 0.57 -4.79
C ILE A 75 1.39 -0.24 -5.90
N PHE A 76 0.19 -0.75 -5.64
CA PHE A 76 -0.54 -1.64 -6.54
C PHE A 76 -1.71 -0.90 -7.17
N ALA A 77 -1.91 -1.08 -8.48
CA ALA A 77 -3.07 -0.58 -9.21
C ALA A 77 -3.41 -1.52 -10.36
N GLY A 78 -4.63 -2.05 -10.38
CA GLY A 78 -5.07 -3.05 -11.35
C GLY A 78 -4.27 -4.34 -11.24
N ASP A 79 -3.68 -4.74 -12.36
CA ASP A 79 -2.79 -5.90 -12.55
C ASP A 79 -1.29 -5.57 -12.36
N LYS A 80 -0.98 -4.32 -12.00
CA LYS A 80 0.37 -3.79 -11.96
C LYS A 80 0.75 -3.29 -10.58
N PHE A 81 2.07 -3.23 -10.37
CA PHE A 81 2.62 -2.56 -9.21
C PHE A 81 3.90 -1.79 -9.54
N TRP A 82 4.17 -0.79 -8.71
CA TRP A 82 5.36 0.05 -8.73
C TRP A 82 6.13 -0.12 -7.43
N ARG A 83 7.44 0.11 -7.50
CA ARG A 83 8.30 0.12 -6.33
C ARG A 83 8.89 1.51 -6.13
N TYR A 84 8.52 2.13 -5.02
CA TYR A 84 8.96 3.45 -4.64
C TYR A 84 10.13 3.39 -3.65
N ASN A 85 11.11 4.24 -3.89
CA ASN A 85 12.33 4.34 -3.11
C ASN A 85 12.20 5.52 -2.14
N GLU A 86 11.88 5.23 -0.88
CA GLU A 86 11.66 6.26 0.14
C GLU A 86 12.88 7.17 0.33
N VAL A 87 14.10 6.62 0.31
CA VAL A 87 15.33 7.40 0.49
C VAL A 87 15.59 8.34 -0.68
N LYS A 88 15.38 7.88 -1.92
CA LYS A 88 15.61 8.69 -3.13
C LYS A 88 14.40 9.52 -3.54
N LYS A 89 13.27 9.34 -2.85
CA LYS A 89 11.96 9.94 -3.17
C LYS A 89 11.57 9.82 -4.64
N LYS A 90 11.71 8.62 -5.20
CA LYS A 90 11.36 8.33 -6.61
C LYS A 90 11.03 6.86 -6.85
N MET A 91 10.31 6.59 -7.93
CA MET A 91 10.10 5.23 -8.43
C MET A 91 11.43 4.60 -8.87
N ASP A 92 11.61 3.31 -8.58
CA ASP A 92 12.73 2.53 -9.12
C ASP A 92 12.51 2.28 -10.62
N PRO A 93 13.59 2.19 -11.43
CA PRO A 93 13.49 1.87 -12.85
C PRO A 93 13.03 0.42 -13.08
N GLY A 94 12.41 0.17 -14.24
CA GLY A 94 11.90 -1.16 -14.62
C GLY A 94 10.53 -1.51 -14.01
N PHE A 95 9.77 -0.49 -13.61
CA PHE A 95 8.39 -0.58 -13.16
C PHE A 95 7.46 0.25 -14.07
N PRO A 96 6.17 -0.09 -14.19
CA PRO A 96 5.47 -1.14 -13.46
C PRO A 96 5.88 -2.57 -13.85
N LYS A 97 5.56 -3.51 -12.97
CA LYS A 97 5.58 -4.95 -13.27
C LYS A 97 4.20 -5.54 -13.04
N LEU A 98 3.90 -6.66 -13.68
CA LEU A 98 2.68 -7.40 -13.42
C LEU A 98 2.74 -8.06 -12.04
N ILE A 99 1.60 -8.06 -11.34
CA ILE A 99 1.48 -8.72 -10.04
C ILE A 99 1.72 -10.22 -10.21
N ALA A 100 1.07 -10.84 -11.20
CA ALA A 100 1.20 -12.26 -11.49
C ALA A 100 2.66 -12.72 -11.73
N ASP A 101 3.50 -11.87 -12.31
CA ASP A 101 4.90 -12.19 -12.63
C ASP A 101 5.83 -12.15 -11.40
N ALA A 102 5.53 -11.29 -10.41
CA ALA A 102 6.42 -11.02 -9.30
C ALA A 102 5.91 -11.53 -7.95
N TRP A 103 4.59 -11.67 -7.81
CA TRP A 103 3.89 -12.02 -6.58
C TRP A 103 3.06 -13.27 -6.80
N ASN A 104 3.72 -14.41 -6.89
CA ASN A 104 3.08 -15.67 -7.22
C ASN A 104 1.91 -16.00 -6.27
N GLY A 105 0.72 -16.15 -6.84
CA GLY A 105 -0.52 -16.44 -6.10
C GLY A 105 -1.25 -15.23 -5.53
N VAL A 106 -0.69 -14.01 -5.64
CA VAL A 106 -1.39 -12.77 -5.28
C VAL A 106 -2.31 -12.35 -6.44
N PRO A 107 -3.60 -12.09 -6.19
CA PRO A 107 -4.53 -11.67 -7.23
C PRO A 107 -4.33 -10.19 -7.61
N ASP A 108 -4.83 -9.84 -8.79
CA ASP A 108 -4.95 -8.45 -9.22
C ASP A 108 -6.07 -7.72 -8.46
N ASN A 109 -6.14 -6.40 -8.60
CA ASN A 109 -7.20 -5.55 -8.02
C ASN A 109 -7.38 -5.78 -6.51
N LEU A 110 -6.26 -5.80 -5.78
CA LEU A 110 -6.24 -5.90 -4.32
C LEU A 110 -7.08 -4.81 -3.65
N ASP A 111 -7.56 -5.11 -2.45
CA ASP A 111 -8.29 -4.13 -1.63
C ASP A 111 -7.40 -3.51 -0.54
N ALA A 112 -6.39 -4.26 -0.08
CA ALA A 112 -5.35 -3.75 0.82
C ALA A 112 -4.11 -4.64 0.78
N ALA A 113 -3.00 -4.11 1.26
CA ALA A 113 -1.77 -4.86 1.56
C ALA A 113 -1.15 -4.33 2.85
N LEU A 114 -0.54 -5.21 3.63
CA LEU A 114 0.06 -4.86 4.92
C LEU A 114 1.26 -5.75 5.20
N GLU A 115 2.35 -5.18 5.70
CA GLU A 115 3.39 -5.95 6.41
C GLU A 115 3.19 -5.74 7.91
N VAL A 116 3.16 -6.82 8.68
CA VAL A 116 3.15 -6.72 10.14
C VAL A 116 4.59 -6.77 10.60
N SER A 117 5.12 -5.62 11.02
CA SER A 117 6.53 -5.46 11.36
C SER A 117 7.00 -6.47 12.40
N GLY A 118 8.11 -7.13 12.09
CA GLY A 118 8.71 -8.18 12.93
C GLY A 118 8.05 -9.56 12.81
N SER A 119 6.93 -9.69 12.08
CA SER A 119 6.30 -11.00 11.87
C SER A 119 6.99 -11.83 10.80
N GLY A 120 7.71 -11.20 9.86
CA GLY A 120 8.27 -11.85 8.67
C GLY A 120 7.22 -12.24 7.62
N HIS A 121 6.02 -11.65 7.71
CA HIS A 121 4.92 -11.94 6.81
C HIS A 121 4.27 -10.66 6.27
N SER A 122 3.93 -10.73 4.98
CA SER A 122 3.10 -9.76 4.30
C SER A 122 1.70 -10.35 4.05
N TYR A 123 0.69 -9.49 4.09
CA TYR A 123 -0.71 -9.86 3.97
C TYR A 123 -1.34 -9.09 2.81
N PHE A 124 -2.01 -9.80 1.92
CA PHE A 124 -2.72 -9.25 0.77
C PHE A 124 -4.21 -9.54 0.91
N PHE A 125 -5.04 -8.51 0.85
CA PHE A 125 -6.47 -8.60 1.11
C PHE A 125 -7.26 -8.48 -0.18
N LYS A 126 -8.23 -9.37 -0.35
CA LYS A 126 -9.14 -9.36 -1.47
C LYS A 126 -10.53 -9.86 -1.05
N ASP A 127 -11.53 -9.04 -1.29
CA ASP A 127 -12.93 -9.28 -0.95
C ASP A 127 -13.10 -9.68 0.52
N TRP A 128 -13.40 -10.95 0.80
CA TRP A 128 -13.63 -11.50 2.13
C TRP A 128 -12.41 -12.23 2.72
N TYR A 129 -11.35 -12.43 1.93
CA TYR A 129 -10.21 -13.26 2.29
C TYR A 129 -8.90 -12.46 2.29
N TYR A 130 -7.88 -13.06 2.89
CA TYR A 130 -6.51 -12.58 2.80
C TYR A 130 -5.55 -13.72 2.50
N LEU A 131 -4.43 -13.38 1.87
CA LEU A 131 -3.29 -14.24 1.66
C LEU A 131 -2.18 -13.82 2.62
N LYS A 132 -1.61 -14.78 3.35
CA LYS A 132 -0.39 -14.61 4.14
C LYS A 132 0.79 -15.10 3.32
N LEU A 133 1.71 -14.20 3.01
CA LEU A 133 2.95 -14.47 2.31
C LEU A 133 4.11 -14.45 3.31
N GLU A 134 4.97 -15.47 3.23
CA GLU A 134 6.23 -15.48 3.98
C GLU A 134 7.30 -14.70 3.22
N ASP A 135 7.85 -13.65 3.84
CA ASP A 135 8.67 -12.66 3.15
C ASP A 135 9.99 -13.22 2.62
N GLN A 136 10.56 -14.22 3.30
CA GLN A 136 11.82 -14.83 2.91
C GLN A 136 11.65 -15.67 1.64
N SER A 137 10.66 -16.57 1.65
CA SER A 137 10.44 -17.57 0.60
C SER A 137 9.53 -17.07 -0.53
N LEU A 138 8.82 -15.96 -0.32
CA LEU A 138 7.77 -15.43 -1.22
C LEU A 138 6.65 -16.44 -1.49
N LYS A 139 6.41 -17.36 -0.57
CA LYS A 139 5.35 -18.36 -0.68
C LYS A 139 4.11 -17.91 0.06
N ILE A 140 2.95 -18.15 -0.54
CA ILE A 140 1.67 -18.06 0.17
C ILE A 140 1.60 -19.25 1.13
N VAL A 141 1.57 -18.95 2.43
CA VAL A 141 1.55 -19.95 3.51
C VAL A 141 0.16 -20.13 4.13
N LYS A 142 -0.76 -19.20 3.89
CA LYS A 142 -2.15 -19.31 4.35
C LYS A 142 -3.09 -18.48 3.46
N VAL A 143 -4.29 -19.02 3.24
CA VAL A 143 -5.48 -18.26 2.85
C VAL A 143 -6.41 -18.24 4.05
N GLY A 144 -6.87 -17.07 4.48
CA GLY A 144 -7.72 -16.93 5.66
C GLY A 144 -8.90 -15.99 5.41
N ASN A 145 -9.84 -15.96 6.36
CA ASN A 145 -11.02 -15.11 6.30
C ASN A 145 -10.78 -13.82 7.10
N VAL A 146 -11.07 -12.66 6.52
CA VAL A 146 -10.82 -11.36 7.15
C VAL A 146 -11.69 -11.17 8.40
N LYS A 147 -12.96 -11.59 8.35
CA LYS A 147 -13.89 -11.37 9.46
C LYS A 147 -13.47 -12.14 10.71
N SER A 148 -13.17 -13.43 10.57
CA SER A 148 -12.79 -14.26 11.72
C SER A 148 -11.38 -13.95 12.23
N ASP A 149 -10.40 -13.83 11.32
CA ASP A 149 -8.99 -13.82 11.71
C ASP A 149 -8.47 -12.42 12.06
N TRP A 150 -9.07 -11.37 11.50
CA TRP A 150 -8.63 -9.98 11.70
C TRP A 150 -9.61 -9.14 12.51
N LEU A 151 -10.92 -9.36 12.32
CA LEU A 151 -11.96 -8.56 12.96
C LEU A 151 -12.58 -9.24 14.18
N GLY A 152 -12.27 -10.52 14.44
CA GLY A 152 -12.77 -11.27 15.60
C GLY A 152 -14.28 -11.49 15.59
N CYS A 153 -14.89 -11.55 14.40
CA CYS A 153 -16.32 -11.77 14.20
C CYS A 153 -16.68 -13.25 14.05
#